data_AF-A0A2E8PUM1-F1
#
_entry.id   AF-A0A2E8PUM1-F1
#
_cell.length_a   1.000
_cell.length_b   1.000
_cell.length_c   1.000
_cell.angle_alpha   90.00
_cell.angle_beta   90.00
_cell.angle_gamma   90.00
#
_symmetry.space_group_name_H-M   'P 1'
#
loop_
_entity.id
_entity.type
_entity.pdbx_description
1 polymer ?
#
loop_
_entity_poly.entity_id
_entity_poly.type
_entity_poly.pdbx_seq_one_letter_code
_entity_poly.pdbx_strand_id
1 'polypeptide(L)'
;MDDLDELIEEIQTRSVGTDFEIPVSEVLDMLGLSLEEYVRFRYNRRSGSSGAGFADMADYFTRDSIHELLDLLEPDYPDVMERFEQSGLHFSSDALIQFQEFFVSILLNRFQAHRIDEELLETSLAACQDPEDGYLFYMDASFDRKQLIEYAAELFLEYRKIVDHSFSRGLLIHYLQRCFLSGQLDWEILFRHALDTLFPDRKVSHSIDLREDLREALKELELDYVPERQDLKKQFRHMMLRYHPDRNPDGLEKARRINESYSLLIAGLYGAEKI
;
A
#
# COMPACT_ATOMS: atom_id res chain seq x y z
N MET A 1 -27.52 -14.28 10.25
CA MET A 1 -26.38 -13.36 10.29
C MET A 1 -25.69 -13.66 11.60
N ASP A 2 -24.39 -13.87 11.57
CA ASP A 2 -23.61 -14.01 12.79
C ASP A 2 -23.45 -12.62 13.43
N ASP A 3 -23.31 -12.51 14.75
CA ASP A 3 -23.27 -11.21 15.45
C ASP A 3 -22.08 -10.36 14.94
N LEU A 4 -20.99 -11.01 14.52
CA LEU A 4 -19.85 -10.39 13.85
C LEU A 4 -20.18 -9.84 12.45
N ASP A 5 -21.05 -10.48 11.66
CA ASP A 5 -21.49 -9.93 10.36
C ASP A 5 -22.32 -8.66 10.55
N GLU A 6 -23.20 -8.65 11.55
CA GLU A 6 -24.02 -7.49 11.89
C GLU A 6 -23.14 -6.31 12.34
N LEU A 7 -22.12 -6.56 13.15
CA LEU A 7 -21.14 -5.54 13.54
C LEU A 7 -20.36 -4.99 12.34
N ILE A 8 -19.92 -5.85 11.42
CA ILE A 8 -19.22 -5.44 10.20
C ILE A 8 -20.11 -4.55 9.33
N GLU A 9 -21.37 -4.96 9.11
CA GLU A 9 -22.34 -4.18 8.33
C GLU A 9 -22.63 -2.82 8.99
N GLU A 10 -22.73 -2.77 10.32
CA GLU A 10 -22.95 -1.52 11.04
C GLU A 10 -21.75 -0.57 10.90
N ILE A 11 -20.51 -1.07 11.05
CA ILE A 11 -19.30 -0.26 10.86
C ILE A 11 -19.25 0.27 9.43
N GLN A 12 -19.53 -0.57 8.43
CA GLN A 12 -19.55 -0.16 7.02
C GLN A 12 -20.62 0.92 6.76
N THR A 13 -21.80 0.79 7.36
CA THR A 13 -22.90 1.75 7.22
C THR A 13 -22.58 3.10 7.85
N ARG A 14 -21.84 3.10 8.96
CA ARG A 14 -21.43 4.33 9.67
C ARG A 14 -20.12 4.93 9.15
N SER A 15 -19.42 4.24 8.28
CA SER A 15 -18.15 4.71 7.75
C SER A 15 -18.33 5.92 6.85
N VAL A 16 -17.58 7.00 7.13
CA VAL A 16 -17.56 8.22 6.31
C VAL A 16 -16.13 8.54 5.93
N GLY A 17 -15.84 8.53 4.62
CA GLY A 17 -14.46 8.72 4.15
C GLY A 17 -13.56 7.61 4.67
N THR A 18 -12.53 7.97 5.44
CA THR A 18 -11.53 7.04 6.04
C THR A 18 -11.77 6.76 7.52
N ASP A 19 -12.93 7.13 8.07
CA ASP A 19 -13.20 7.00 9.50
C ASP A 19 -14.56 6.36 9.76
N PHE A 20 -14.72 5.83 10.98
CA PHE A 20 -15.99 5.33 11.49
C PHE A 20 -16.05 5.60 13.00
N GLU A 21 -17.26 5.70 13.53
CA GLU A 21 -17.48 5.80 14.97
C GLU A 21 -18.63 4.88 15.35
N ILE A 22 -18.38 3.91 16.23
CA ILE A 22 -19.41 3.04 16.81
C ILE A 22 -19.31 3.07 18.34
N PRO A 23 -20.39 3.41 19.06
CA PRO A 23 -20.36 3.44 20.52
C PRO A 23 -19.94 2.08 21.09
N VAL A 24 -19.10 2.11 22.14
CA VAL A 24 -18.68 0.89 22.84
C VAL A 24 -19.90 0.13 23.36
N SER A 25 -20.89 0.82 23.93
CA SER A 25 -22.11 0.18 24.44
C SER A 25 -22.85 -0.61 23.37
N GLU A 26 -22.90 -0.10 22.14
CA GLU A 26 -23.58 -0.75 21.02
C GLU A 26 -22.84 -2.00 20.54
N VAL A 27 -21.50 -1.93 20.46
CA VAL A 27 -20.67 -3.11 20.18
C VAL A 27 -20.85 -4.17 21.26
N LEU A 28 -20.87 -3.79 22.54
CA LEU A 28 -21.08 -4.73 23.63
C LEU A 28 -22.46 -5.36 23.59
N ASP A 29 -23.49 -4.58 23.29
CA ASP A 29 -24.86 -5.07 23.16
C ASP A 29 -24.99 -6.08 21.99
N MET A 30 -24.38 -5.79 20.83
CA MET A 30 -24.35 -6.70 19.67
C MET A 30 -23.63 -8.02 19.98
N LEU A 31 -22.54 -7.96 20.75
CA LEU A 31 -21.74 -9.14 21.10
C LEU A 31 -22.25 -9.88 22.34
N GLY A 32 -23.30 -9.37 23.00
CA GLY A 32 -23.81 -9.92 24.26
C GLY A 32 -22.83 -9.82 25.44
N LEU A 33 -21.89 -8.86 25.39
CA LEU A 33 -20.86 -8.64 26.41
C LEU A 33 -21.31 -7.61 27.45
N SER A 34 -20.94 -7.84 28.70
CA SER A 34 -21.14 -6.85 29.77
C SER A 34 -20.04 -5.80 29.80
N LEU A 35 -20.37 -4.62 30.34
CA LEU A 35 -19.38 -3.57 30.60
C LEU A 35 -18.25 -4.06 31.52
N GLU A 36 -18.54 -4.95 32.47
CA GLU A 36 -17.54 -5.53 33.37
C GLU A 36 -16.50 -6.37 32.62
N GLU A 37 -16.95 -7.17 31.65
CA GLU A 37 -16.08 -7.99 30.78
C GLU A 37 -15.18 -7.11 29.91
N TYR A 38 -15.74 -6.06 29.30
CA TYR A 38 -14.96 -5.11 28.50
C TYR A 38 -13.91 -4.36 29.33
N VAL A 39 -14.29 -3.91 30.54
CA VAL A 39 -13.35 -3.25 31.46
C VAL A 39 -12.23 -4.23 31.86
N ARG A 40 -12.57 -5.48 32.17
CA ARG A 40 -11.58 -6.52 32.50
C ARG A 40 -10.62 -6.80 31.34
N PHE A 41 -11.13 -6.90 30.12
CA PHE A 41 -10.33 -7.03 28.90
C PHE A 41 -9.31 -5.89 28.78
N ARG A 42 -9.77 -4.64 28.91
CA ARG A 42 -8.93 -3.43 28.88
C ARG A 42 -7.87 -3.42 29.97
N TYR A 43 -8.21 -3.80 31.20
CA TYR A 43 -7.26 -3.89 32.30
C TYR A 43 -6.17 -4.95 32.04
N ASN A 44 -6.55 -6.12 31.53
CA ASN A 44 -5.60 -7.19 31.23
C ASN A 44 -4.63 -6.79 30.11
N ARG A 45 -5.10 -6.08 29.08
CA ARG A 45 -4.27 -5.53 28.01
C ARG A 45 -3.29 -4.46 28.50
N ARG A 46 -3.70 -3.65 29.49
CA ARG A 46 -2.93 -2.51 30.03
C ARG A 46 -1.91 -2.88 31.10
N SER A 47 -1.85 -4.14 31.58
CA SER A 47 -0.87 -4.58 32.60
C SER A 47 0.61 -4.52 32.13
N GLY A 48 0.89 -4.03 30.91
CA GLY A 48 2.22 -3.72 30.38
C GLY A 48 2.56 -2.24 30.20
N SER A 49 1.61 -1.29 30.37
CA SER A 49 1.85 0.15 30.19
C SER A 49 1.18 0.97 31.30
N SER A 50 1.98 1.45 32.24
CA SER A 50 1.55 2.33 33.34
C SER A 50 1.17 3.72 32.82
N GLY A 51 -0.10 4.15 32.92
CA GLY A 51 -0.43 5.56 32.68
C GLY A 51 -1.89 6.05 32.68
N ALA A 52 -2.91 5.25 32.35
CA ALA A 52 -4.27 5.79 32.12
C ALA A 52 -5.32 5.27 33.11
N GLY A 53 -5.98 6.18 33.85
CA GLY A 53 -7.02 5.87 34.82
C GLY A 53 -8.39 5.54 34.19
N PHE A 54 -9.36 5.19 35.03
CA PHE A 54 -10.76 4.86 34.66
C PHE A 54 -11.49 5.97 33.87
N ALA A 55 -10.97 7.19 33.90
CA ALA A 55 -11.51 8.36 33.20
C ALA A 55 -11.12 8.46 31.71
N ASP A 56 -10.30 7.52 31.21
CA ASP A 56 -9.77 7.53 29.84
C ASP A 56 -10.35 6.35 29.02
N MET A 57 -11.63 6.04 29.29
CA MET A 57 -12.37 5.08 28.47
C MET A 57 -12.91 5.82 27.25
N ALA A 58 -12.39 5.49 26.08
CA ALA A 58 -13.01 5.89 24.82
C ALA A 58 -14.47 5.40 24.80
N ASP A 59 -15.40 6.31 24.52
CA ASP A 59 -16.84 6.02 24.41
C ASP A 59 -17.18 5.36 23.06
N TYR A 60 -16.25 5.43 22.09
CA TYR A 60 -16.42 4.94 20.72
C TYR A 60 -15.23 4.10 20.30
N PHE A 61 -15.50 3.08 19.50
CA PHE A 61 -14.51 2.51 18.60
C PHE A 61 -14.44 3.34 17.32
N THR A 62 -13.23 3.71 16.96
CA THR A 62 -12.85 4.42 15.74
C THR A 62 -11.78 3.66 14.97
N ARG A 63 -11.37 4.19 13.81
CA ARG A 63 -10.24 3.67 13.03
C ARG A 63 -8.98 3.44 13.88
N ASP A 64 -8.64 4.37 14.77
CA ASP A 64 -7.41 4.28 15.57
C ASP A 64 -7.48 3.16 16.62
N SER A 65 -8.70 2.81 17.04
CA SER A 65 -8.96 1.73 17.99
C SER A 65 -9.36 0.41 17.32
N ILE A 66 -9.20 0.26 15.99
CA ILE A 66 -9.56 -0.97 15.28
C ILE A 66 -8.82 -2.18 15.85
N HIS A 67 -7.56 -2.03 16.22
CA HIS A 67 -6.78 -3.07 16.91
C HIS A 67 -7.26 -3.32 18.35
N GLU A 68 -7.97 -2.36 18.95
CA GLU A 68 -8.67 -2.61 20.21
C GLU A 68 -9.86 -3.54 20.02
N LEU A 69 -10.67 -3.23 19.02
CA LEU A 69 -11.85 -4.00 18.65
C LEU A 69 -11.50 -5.42 18.20
N LEU A 70 -10.48 -5.59 17.35
CA LEU A 70 -10.06 -6.91 16.86
C LEU A 70 -9.61 -7.84 18.00
N ASP A 71 -8.79 -7.34 18.93
CA ASP A 71 -8.34 -8.12 20.09
C ASP A 71 -9.50 -8.46 21.06
N LEU A 72 -10.55 -7.62 21.12
CA LEU A 72 -11.75 -7.90 21.90
C LEU A 72 -12.55 -9.06 21.29
N LEU A 73 -12.61 -9.13 19.97
CA LEU A 73 -13.38 -10.11 19.20
C LEU A 73 -12.66 -11.46 19.04
N GLU A 74 -11.32 -11.47 18.99
CA GLU A 74 -10.50 -12.66 18.73
C GLU A 74 -10.83 -13.90 19.59
N PRO A 75 -11.13 -13.79 20.90
CA PRO A 75 -11.46 -14.96 21.73
C PRO A 75 -12.72 -15.71 21.30
N ASP A 76 -13.73 -14.97 20.83
CA ASP A 76 -15.03 -15.51 20.45
C ASP A 76 -15.13 -15.77 18.94
N TYR A 77 -14.34 -15.03 18.15
CA TYR A 77 -14.29 -15.12 16.68
C TYR A 77 -12.84 -15.30 16.19
N PRO A 78 -12.35 -16.55 16.12
CA PRO A 78 -10.96 -16.84 15.70
C PRO A 78 -10.63 -16.39 14.27
N ASP A 79 -11.64 -16.21 13.42
CA ASP A 79 -11.55 -15.76 12.02
C ASP A 79 -11.82 -14.24 11.85
N VAL A 80 -11.91 -13.49 12.94
CA VAL A 80 -12.23 -12.05 12.91
C VAL A 80 -11.31 -11.26 11.98
N MET A 81 -10.00 -11.53 12.02
CA MET A 81 -9.01 -10.85 11.18
C MET A 81 -9.27 -11.09 9.69
N GLU A 82 -9.62 -12.32 9.32
CA GLU A 82 -9.92 -12.69 7.93
C GLU A 82 -11.21 -12.01 7.47
N ARG A 83 -12.25 -12.02 8.30
CA ARG A 83 -13.54 -11.39 7.96
C ARG A 83 -13.47 -9.86 7.88
N PHE A 84 -12.72 -9.21 8.76
CA PHE A 84 -12.46 -7.77 8.68
C PHE A 84 -11.62 -7.40 7.44
N GLU A 85 -10.71 -8.27 7.02
CA GLU A 85 -9.96 -8.07 5.78
C GLU A 85 -10.83 -8.27 4.53
N GLN A 86 -11.66 -9.31 4.49
CA GLN A 86 -12.58 -9.58 3.38
C GLN A 86 -13.67 -8.51 3.23
N SER A 87 -14.06 -7.87 4.33
CA SER A 87 -14.99 -6.72 4.31
C SER A 87 -14.32 -5.38 4.02
N GLY A 88 -12.97 -5.34 3.95
CA GLY A 88 -12.21 -4.12 3.69
C GLY A 88 -12.21 -3.12 4.84
N LEU A 89 -12.55 -3.55 6.07
CA LEU A 89 -12.48 -2.73 7.29
C LEU A 89 -11.07 -2.73 7.90
N HIS A 90 -10.27 -3.74 7.55
CA HIS A 90 -8.88 -3.85 7.96
C HIS A 90 -8.04 -4.38 6.79
N PHE A 91 -6.74 -4.08 6.77
CA PHE A 91 -5.81 -4.73 5.87
C PHE A 91 -4.58 -5.15 6.67
N SER A 92 -4.25 -6.44 6.62
CA SER A 92 -3.02 -6.95 7.22
C SER A 92 -1.78 -6.34 6.53
N SER A 93 -0.63 -6.41 7.21
CA SER A 93 0.64 -5.96 6.60
C SER A 93 0.94 -6.69 5.29
N ASP A 94 0.58 -7.97 5.18
CA ASP A 94 0.76 -8.73 3.95
C ASP A 94 -0.14 -8.22 2.83
N ALA A 95 -1.42 -7.95 3.10
CA ALA A 95 -2.34 -7.35 2.13
C ALA A 95 -1.88 -5.97 1.66
N LEU A 96 -1.35 -5.13 2.56
CA LEU A 96 -0.82 -3.81 2.22
C LEU A 96 0.46 -3.90 1.36
N ILE A 97 1.36 -4.83 1.67
CA ILE A 97 2.56 -5.07 0.85
C ILE A 97 2.18 -5.63 -0.53
N GLN A 98 1.19 -6.53 -0.59
CA GLN A 98 0.61 -6.99 -1.86
C GLN A 98 0.03 -5.82 -2.66
N PHE A 99 -0.67 -4.91 -2.01
CA PHE A 99 -1.20 -3.72 -2.66
C PHE A 99 -0.10 -2.80 -3.19
N GLN A 100 0.98 -2.60 -2.43
CA GLN A 100 2.15 -1.85 -2.88
C GLN A 100 2.78 -2.46 -4.15
N GLU A 101 2.97 -3.78 -4.16
CA GLU A 101 3.49 -4.51 -5.32
C GLU A 101 2.56 -4.37 -6.54
N PHE A 102 1.25 -4.53 -6.31
CA PHE A 102 0.20 -4.39 -7.31
C PHE A 102 0.18 -2.98 -7.92
N PHE A 103 0.30 -1.95 -7.08
CA PHE A 103 0.39 -0.55 -7.51
C PHE A 103 1.58 -0.31 -8.45
N VAL A 104 2.79 -0.76 -8.09
CA VAL A 104 3.98 -0.60 -8.95
C VAL A 104 3.78 -1.30 -10.30
N SER A 105 3.21 -2.51 -10.29
CA SER A 105 2.91 -3.26 -11.52
C SER A 105 1.93 -2.52 -12.44
N ILE A 106 0.82 -2.00 -11.89
CA ILE A 106 -0.17 -1.23 -12.67
C ILE A 106 0.42 0.04 -13.20
N LEU A 107 1.19 0.76 -12.37
CA LEU A 107 1.76 2.04 -12.72
C LEU A 107 2.70 1.91 -13.92
N LEU A 108 3.67 0.99 -13.84
CA LEU A 108 4.62 0.76 -14.92
C LEU A 108 3.92 0.33 -16.20
N ASN A 109 2.87 -0.49 -16.10
CA ASN A 109 2.07 -0.88 -17.25
C ASN A 109 1.36 0.32 -17.90
N ARG A 110 0.74 1.17 -17.08
CA ARG A 110 0.07 2.39 -17.54
C ARG A 110 1.03 3.36 -18.21
N PHE A 111 2.24 3.50 -17.67
CA PHE A 111 3.29 4.30 -18.30
C PHE A 111 3.64 3.75 -19.68
N GLN A 112 3.88 2.44 -19.80
CA GLN A 112 4.25 1.84 -21.08
C GLN A 112 3.13 1.87 -22.13
N ALA A 113 1.87 1.85 -21.71
CA ALA A 113 0.72 1.98 -22.60
C ALA A 113 0.40 3.44 -22.99
N HIS A 114 1.11 4.41 -22.41
CA HIS A 114 0.87 5.84 -22.63
C HIS A 114 1.16 6.24 -24.07
N ARG A 115 0.26 7.06 -24.62
CA ARG A 115 0.47 7.66 -25.93
C ARG A 115 1.15 9.00 -25.73
N ILE A 116 2.31 9.16 -26.36
CA ILE A 116 3.12 10.36 -26.21
C ILE A 116 2.38 11.57 -26.81
N ASP A 117 2.21 12.61 -26.01
CA ASP A 117 1.79 13.93 -26.47
C ASP A 117 3.05 14.69 -26.93
N GLU A 118 3.24 14.77 -28.25
CA GLU A 118 4.44 15.36 -28.86
C GLU A 118 4.56 16.86 -28.53
N GLU A 119 3.46 17.62 -28.52
CA GLU A 119 3.49 19.06 -28.22
C GLU A 119 3.91 19.31 -26.77
N LEU A 120 3.33 18.55 -25.84
CA LEU A 120 3.70 18.65 -24.43
C LEU A 120 5.15 18.24 -24.21
N LEU A 121 5.61 17.16 -24.85
CA LEU A 121 6.98 16.69 -24.74
C LEU A 121 7.98 17.72 -25.27
N GLU A 122 7.76 18.27 -26.46
CA GLU A 122 8.62 19.30 -27.05
C GLU A 122 8.69 20.54 -26.15
N THR A 123 7.54 20.97 -25.62
CA THR A 123 7.47 22.10 -24.68
C THR A 123 8.26 21.81 -23.40
N SER A 124 8.12 20.60 -22.86
CA SER A 124 8.80 20.16 -21.64
C SER A 124 10.32 20.11 -21.82
N LEU A 125 10.80 19.54 -22.94
CA LEU A 125 12.22 19.48 -23.27
C LEU A 125 12.81 20.85 -23.54
N ALA A 126 12.08 21.75 -24.20
CA ALA A 126 12.53 23.12 -24.47
C ALA A 126 12.60 24.00 -23.22
N ALA A 127 11.79 23.70 -22.19
CA ALA A 127 11.76 24.43 -20.94
C ALA A 127 12.93 24.09 -19.99
N CYS A 128 13.58 22.94 -20.18
CA CYS A 128 14.65 22.44 -19.32
C CYS A 128 16.04 22.60 -19.96
N GLN A 129 17.07 22.81 -19.13
CA GLN A 129 18.46 22.80 -19.59
C GLN A 129 19.00 21.38 -19.77
N ASP A 130 18.61 20.47 -18.88
CA ASP A 130 18.86 19.04 -18.97
C ASP A 130 17.66 18.35 -19.63
N PRO A 131 17.84 17.60 -20.73
CA PRO A 131 16.78 16.79 -21.31
C PRO A 131 16.12 15.83 -20.32
N GLU A 132 16.85 15.28 -19.34
CA GLU A 132 16.30 14.38 -18.31
C GLU A 132 15.17 15.04 -17.51
N ASP A 133 15.40 16.27 -17.06
CA ASP A 133 14.41 17.04 -16.32
C ASP A 133 13.17 17.32 -17.19
N GLY A 134 13.37 17.50 -18.50
CA GLY A 134 12.27 17.67 -19.46
C GLY A 134 11.40 16.42 -19.59
N TYR A 135 12.00 15.22 -19.64
CA TYR A 135 11.23 13.96 -19.63
C TYR A 135 10.49 13.74 -18.31
N LEU A 136 11.13 14.01 -17.17
CA LEU A 136 10.49 13.89 -15.86
C LEU A 136 9.33 14.89 -15.70
N PHE A 137 9.51 16.13 -16.17
CA PHE A 137 8.44 17.12 -16.20
C PHE A 137 7.27 16.67 -17.07
N TYR A 138 7.55 16.13 -18.26
CA TYR A 138 6.52 15.56 -19.13
C TYR A 138 5.73 14.46 -18.42
N MET A 139 6.41 13.53 -17.74
CA MET A 139 5.75 12.46 -16.98
C MET A 139 4.86 13.03 -15.88
N ASP A 140 5.37 13.98 -15.09
CA ASP A 140 4.61 14.60 -14.02
C ASP A 140 3.36 15.35 -14.54
N ALA A 141 3.48 16.03 -15.67
CA ALA A 141 2.36 16.71 -16.32
C ALA A 141 1.35 15.73 -16.97
N SER A 142 1.82 14.58 -17.44
CA SER A 142 0.99 13.57 -18.11
C SER A 142 0.21 12.70 -17.13
N PHE A 143 0.69 12.56 -15.88
CA PHE A 143 0.15 11.60 -14.92
C PHE A 143 -0.24 12.27 -13.60
N ASP A 144 -1.55 12.37 -13.35
CA ASP A 144 -2.06 12.78 -12.06
C ASP A 144 -1.82 11.68 -11.00
N ARG A 145 -0.87 11.95 -10.10
CA ARG A 145 -0.46 11.05 -9.00
C ARG A 145 -1.64 10.62 -8.11
N LYS A 146 -2.59 11.52 -7.86
CA LYS A 146 -3.76 11.22 -7.03
C LYS A 146 -4.69 10.24 -7.75
N GLN A 147 -4.97 10.50 -9.02
CA GLN A 147 -5.80 9.61 -9.84
C GLN A 147 -5.16 8.22 -10.00
N LEU A 148 -3.83 8.14 -10.11
CA LEU A 148 -3.12 6.86 -10.19
C LEU A 148 -3.27 6.03 -8.91
N ILE A 149 -3.16 6.66 -7.74
CA ILE A 149 -3.34 5.99 -6.45
C ILE A 149 -4.80 5.54 -6.28
N GLU A 150 -5.77 6.40 -6.59
CA GLU A 150 -7.20 6.09 -6.53
C GLU A 150 -7.55 4.92 -7.45
N TYR A 151 -7.12 4.98 -8.71
CA TYR A 151 -7.33 3.93 -9.71
C TYR A 151 -6.75 2.58 -9.28
N ALA A 152 -5.55 2.57 -8.71
CA ALA A 152 -4.93 1.34 -8.23
C ALA A 152 -5.69 0.75 -7.03
N ALA A 153 -6.18 1.59 -6.11
CA ALA A 153 -6.98 1.13 -4.97
C ALA A 153 -8.29 0.48 -5.44
N GLU A 154 -8.99 1.09 -6.39
CA GLU A 154 -10.21 0.54 -6.99
C GLU A 154 -9.97 -0.83 -7.64
N LEU A 155 -8.95 -0.93 -8.50
CA LEU A 155 -8.59 -2.20 -9.14
C LEU A 155 -8.16 -3.27 -8.14
N PHE A 156 -7.50 -2.89 -7.04
CA PHE A 156 -7.07 -3.86 -6.03
C PHE A 156 -8.25 -4.42 -5.26
N LEU A 157 -9.22 -3.58 -4.88
CA LEU A 157 -10.46 -4.02 -4.24
C LEU A 157 -11.24 -4.96 -5.16
N GLU A 158 -11.36 -4.62 -6.45
CA GLU A 158 -11.98 -5.49 -7.45
C GLU A 158 -11.25 -6.84 -7.57
N TYR A 159 -9.92 -6.81 -7.68
CA TYR A 159 -9.09 -8.03 -7.75
C TYR A 159 -9.27 -8.93 -6.52
N ARG A 160 -9.39 -8.34 -5.32
CA ARG A 160 -9.63 -9.04 -4.06
C ARG A 160 -11.12 -9.38 -3.83
N LYS A 161 -12.01 -8.95 -4.72
CA LYS A 161 -13.48 -9.09 -4.59
C LYS A 161 -14.03 -8.46 -3.30
N ILE A 162 -13.41 -7.39 -2.85
CA ILE A 162 -13.88 -6.58 -1.72
C ILE A 162 -14.78 -5.49 -2.28
N VAL A 163 -15.92 -5.24 -1.62
CA VAL A 163 -16.84 -4.18 -2.03
C VAL A 163 -16.15 -2.83 -1.88
N ASP A 164 -16.18 -1.99 -2.93
CA ASP A 164 -15.60 -0.65 -2.90
C ASP A 164 -16.43 0.31 -2.05
N HIS A 165 -16.18 0.27 -0.75
CA HIS A 165 -16.59 1.30 0.19
C HIS A 165 -15.55 2.42 0.23
N SER A 166 -15.99 3.66 0.47
CA SER A 166 -15.08 4.81 0.62
C SER A 166 -14.02 4.58 1.70
N PHE A 167 -14.37 3.83 2.74
CA PHE A 167 -13.49 3.46 3.84
C PHE A 167 -12.35 2.56 3.39
N SER A 168 -12.67 1.43 2.77
CA SER A 168 -11.68 0.45 2.29
C SER A 168 -10.71 1.08 1.30
N ARG A 169 -11.23 1.83 0.32
CA ARG A 169 -10.41 2.58 -0.64
C ARG A 169 -9.57 3.64 0.07
N GLY A 170 -10.14 4.36 1.02
CA GLY A 170 -9.45 5.36 1.82
C GLY A 170 -8.25 4.80 2.60
N LEU A 171 -8.37 3.61 3.19
CA LEU A 171 -7.27 2.94 3.88
C LEU A 171 -6.09 2.64 2.94
N LEU A 172 -6.37 2.12 1.75
CA LEU A 172 -5.38 1.81 0.72
C LEU A 172 -4.68 3.08 0.20
N ILE A 173 -5.47 4.12 -0.12
CA ILE A 173 -4.93 5.42 -0.57
C ILE A 173 -4.01 6.01 0.50
N HIS A 174 -4.45 6.03 1.76
CA HIS A 174 -3.65 6.56 2.87
C HIS A 174 -2.35 5.77 3.06
N TYR A 175 -2.39 4.44 2.90
CA TYR A 175 -1.20 3.61 2.98
C TYR A 175 -0.16 3.99 1.92
N LEU A 176 -0.54 4.08 0.63
CA LEU A 176 0.40 4.49 -0.42
C LEU A 176 0.92 5.91 -0.22
N GLN A 177 0.06 6.85 0.17
CA GLN A 177 0.49 8.21 0.50
C GLN A 177 1.56 8.21 1.59
N ARG A 178 1.41 7.39 2.63
CA ARG A 178 2.44 7.23 3.68
C ARG A 178 3.73 6.61 3.13
N CYS A 179 3.65 5.64 2.23
CA CYS A 179 4.83 5.07 1.57
C CYS A 179 5.62 6.13 0.78
N PHE A 180 4.94 7.02 0.05
CA PHE A 180 5.58 8.13 -0.65
C PHE A 180 6.14 9.19 0.31
N LEU A 181 5.36 9.60 1.32
CA LEU A 181 5.79 10.60 2.30
C LEU A 181 6.99 10.15 3.12
N SER A 182 7.10 8.86 3.42
CA SER A 182 8.24 8.28 4.12
C SER A 182 9.46 8.01 3.21
N GLY A 183 9.31 8.16 1.89
CA GLY A 183 10.37 7.85 0.92
C GLY A 183 10.59 6.36 0.68
N GLN A 184 9.65 5.49 1.05
CA GLN A 184 9.68 4.07 0.67
C GLN A 184 9.41 3.88 -0.83
N LEU A 185 8.54 4.72 -1.38
CA LEU A 185 8.26 4.84 -2.81
C LEU A 185 8.66 6.25 -3.28
N ASP A 186 9.13 6.33 -4.51
CA ASP A 186 9.58 7.59 -5.11
C ASP A 186 9.06 7.69 -6.55
N TRP A 187 8.34 8.78 -6.84
CA TRP A 187 7.75 9.04 -8.16
C TRP A 187 8.81 9.22 -9.24
N GLU A 188 9.91 9.91 -8.92
CA GLU A 188 10.99 10.15 -9.87
C GLU A 188 11.64 8.84 -10.27
N ILE A 189 11.89 7.95 -9.30
CA ILE A 189 12.48 6.63 -9.57
C ILE A 189 11.55 5.79 -10.44
N LEU A 190 10.25 5.75 -10.10
CA LEU A 190 9.25 5.03 -10.88
C LEU A 190 9.15 5.57 -12.32
N PHE A 191 9.20 6.89 -12.50
CA PHE A 191 9.23 7.51 -13.83
C PHE A 191 10.51 7.15 -14.58
N ARG A 192 11.69 7.31 -13.96
CA ARG A 192 13.00 6.99 -14.56
C ARG A 192 13.02 5.56 -15.12
N HIS A 193 12.52 4.59 -14.37
CA HIS A 193 12.46 3.20 -14.83
C HIS A 193 11.53 3.00 -16.04
N ALA A 194 10.53 3.85 -16.22
CA ALA A 194 9.65 3.79 -17.38
C ALA A 194 10.17 4.57 -18.60
N LEU A 195 11.06 5.56 -18.39
CA LEU A 195 11.55 6.44 -19.47
C LEU A 195 12.25 5.65 -20.58
N ASP A 196 13.06 4.65 -20.24
CA ASP A 196 13.80 3.87 -21.25
C ASP A 196 12.86 3.07 -22.16
N THR A 197 11.70 2.66 -21.62
CA THR A 197 10.68 1.96 -22.40
C THR A 197 9.84 2.94 -23.23
N LEU A 198 9.48 4.09 -22.67
CA LEU A 198 8.66 5.10 -23.32
C LEU A 198 9.41 5.88 -24.41
N PHE A 199 10.68 6.16 -24.19
CA PHE A 199 11.52 7.00 -25.05
C PHE A 199 12.80 6.26 -25.44
N PRO A 200 12.72 5.19 -26.26
CA PRO A 200 13.87 4.36 -26.61
C PRO A 200 14.97 5.11 -27.38
N ASP A 201 14.61 6.19 -28.08
CA ASP A 201 15.55 7.03 -28.83
C ASP A 201 16.25 8.09 -27.96
N ARG A 202 15.94 8.14 -26.65
CA ARG A 202 16.60 9.02 -25.68
C ARG A 202 18.08 8.63 -25.61
N LYS A 203 18.97 9.52 -26.08
CA LYS A 203 20.41 9.39 -25.89
C LYS A 203 20.77 9.68 -24.44
N VAL A 204 20.54 8.72 -23.55
CA VAL A 204 20.95 8.87 -22.15
C VAL A 204 22.48 8.82 -22.09
N SER A 205 23.10 9.80 -21.43
CA SER A 205 24.51 9.70 -20.98
C SER A 205 24.64 8.78 -19.76
N HIS A 206 23.77 7.79 -19.60
CA HIS A 206 23.96 6.73 -18.62
C HIS A 206 24.88 5.70 -19.23
N SER A 207 26.17 5.90 -18.99
CA SER A 207 27.16 4.83 -18.99
C SER A 207 26.93 3.91 -17.78
N ILE A 208 25.75 3.31 -17.69
CA ILE A 208 25.48 2.19 -16.79
C ILE A 208 24.98 1.09 -17.72
N ASP A 209 25.76 0.02 -17.81
CA ASP A 209 25.39 -1.18 -18.54
C ASP A 209 24.10 -1.69 -17.88
N LEU A 210 22.95 -1.55 -18.54
CA LEU A 210 21.59 -1.98 -18.13
C LEU A 210 21.49 -3.47 -17.76
N ARG A 211 22.63 -4.18 -17.73
CA ARG A 211 22.81 -5.54 -17.22
C ARG A 211 23.44 -5.59 -15.84
N GLU A 212 24.27 -4.63 -15.46
CA GLU A 212 24.93 -4.63 -14.15
C GLU A 212 24.01 -4.09 -13.07
N ASP A 213 23.24 -3.04 -13.36
CA ASP A 213 22.14 -2.54 -12.51
C ASP A 213 21.08 -3.62 -12.23
N LEU A 214 20.68 -4.40 -13.25
CA LEU A 214 19.76 -5.53 -13.07
C LEU A 214 20.39 -6.63 -12.20
N ARG A 215 21.70 -6.88 -12.31
CA ARG A 215 22.39 -7.82 -11.41
C ARG A 215 22.47 -7.31 -9.99
N GLU A 216 22.72 -6.02 -9.80
CA GLU A 216 22.73 -5.39 -8.47
C GLU A 216 21.33 -5.43 -7.84
N ALA A 217 20.28 -5.14 -8.62
CA ALA A 217 18.91 -5.24 -8.18
C ALA A 217 18.50 -6.68 -7.80
N LEU A 218 18.93 -7.69 -8.58
CA LEU A 218 18.75 -9.10 -8.23
C LEU A 218 19.45 -9.43 -6.90
N LYS A 219 20.70 -9.00 -6.71
CA LYS A 219 21.43 -9.19 -5.44
C LYS A 219 20.75 -8.51 -4.26
N GLU A 220 20.20 -7.30 -4.45
CA GLU A 220 19.52 -6.57 -3.39
C GLU A 220 18.26 -7.30 -2.90
N LEU A 221 17.60 -8.04 -3.80
CA LEU A 221 16.49 -8.96 -3.54
C LEU A 221 16.93 -10.39 -3.16
N GLU A 222 18.23 -10.61 -2.95
CA GLU A 222 18.81 -11.91 -2.59
C GLU A 222 18.59 -13.01 -3.65
N LEU A 223 18.62 -12.63 -4.93
CA LEU A 223 18.51 -13.52 -6.08
C LEU A 223 19.82 -13.59 -6.86
N ASP A 224 20.23 -14.81 -7.23
CA ASP A 224 21.40 -15.11 -8.06
C ASP A 224 21.04 -15.56 -9.49
N TYR A 225 19.74 -15.61 -9.80
CA TYR A 225 19.18 -15.97 -11.11
C TYR A 225 18.13 -14.94 -11.55
N VAL A 226 17.77 -14.94 -12.82
CA VAL A 226 16.61 -14.18 -13.34
C VAL A 226 15.36 -15.00 -13.04
N PRO A 227 14.50 -14.59 -12.08
CA PRO A 227 13.34 -15.39 -11.69
C PRO A 227 12.24 -15.34 -12.75
N GLU A 228 11.20 -16.15 -12.59
CA GLU A 228 9.93 -15.88 -13.23
C GLU A 228 9.23 -14.70 -12.52
N ARG A 229 8.37 -13.96 -13.23
CA ARG A 229 7.70 -12.78 -12.67
C ARG A 229 6.96 -13.07 -11.36
N GLN A 230 6.29 -14.22 -11.27
CA GLN A 230 5.59 -14.63 -10.05
C GLN A 230 6.53 -14.85 -8.87
N ASP A 231 7.71 -15.40 -9.13
CA ASP A 231 8.71 -15.65 -8.09
C ASP A 231 9.40 -14.35 -7.65
N LEU A 232 9.60 -13.40 -8.57
CA LEU A 232 10.04 -12.05 -8.22
C LEU A 232 9.03 -11.37 -7.28
N LYS A 233 7.73 -11.44 -7.59
CA LYS A 233 6.67 -10.89 -6.73
C LYS A 233 6.68 -11.53 -5.34
N LYS A 234 6.81 -12.86 -5.25
CA LYS A 234 6.90 -13.57 -3.96
C LYS A 234 8.12 -13.11 -3.17
N GLN A 235 9.28 -13.02 -3.81
CA GLN A 235 10.52 -12.61 -3.17
C GLN A 235 10.45 -11.17 -2.66
N PHE A 236 9.90 -10.25 -3.46
CA PHE A 236 9.64 -8.87 -3.03
C PHE A 236 8.79 -8.84 -1.75
N ARG A 237 7.66 -9.55 -1.73
CA ARG A 237 6.78 -9.60 -0.56
C ARG A 237 7.47 -10.17 0.67
N HIS A 238 8.24 -11.25 0.49
CA HIS A 238 9.03 -11.84 1.56
C HIS A 238 10.02 -10.83 2.17
N MET A 239 10.75 -10.10 1.32
CA MET A 239 11.71 -9.09 1.75
C MET A 239 11.03 -7.92 2.46
N MET A 240 9.93 -7.40 1.91
CA MET A 240 9.18 -6.32 2.52
C MET A 240 8.58 -6.72 3.87
N LEU A 241 8.05 -7.93 4.03
CA LEU A 241 7.55 -8.40 5.34
C LEU A 241 8.61 -8.39 6.44
N ARG A 242 9.89 -8.55 6.06
CA ARG A 242 11.05 -8.55 6.98
C ARG A 242 11.61 -7.15 7.24
N TYR A 243 11.62 -6.28 6.24
CA TYR A 243 12.31 -4.98 6.28
C TYR A 243 11.38 -3.76 6.29
N HIS A 244 10.04 -3.94 6.26
CA HIS A 244 9.10 -2.82 6.25
C HIS A 244 9.25 -1.94 7.51
N PRO A 245 9.29 -0.60 7.37
CA PRO A 245 9.58 0.32 8.47
C PRO A 245 8.60 0.24 9.65
N ASP A 246 7.32 -0.07 9.39
CA ASP A 246 6.33 -0.31 10.45
C ASP A 246 6.73 -1.43 11.44
N ARG A 247 7.49 -2.43 10.99
CA ARG A 247 7.96 -3.54 11.83
C ARG A 247 9.43 -3.38 12.24
N ASN A 248 10.20 -2.68 11.41
CA ASN A 248 11.62 -2.45 11.60
C ASN A 248 11.93 -0.96 11.37
N PRO A 249 11.95 -0.12 12.42
CA PRO A 249 12.16 1.32 12.26
C PRO A 249 13.43 1.72 11.50
N ASP A 250 14.50 0.91 11.59
CA ASP A 250 15.76 1.12 10.86
C ASP A 250 15.74 0.54 9.43
N GLY A 251 14.63 -0.10 9.05
CA GLY A 251 14.42 -0.79 7.78
C GLY A 251 14.11 0.12 6.61
N LEU A 252 13.85 1.42 6.83
CA LEU A 252 13.39 2.35 5.79
C LEU A 252 14.32 2.37 4.57
N GLU A 253 15.63 2.52 4.77
CA GLU A 253 16.60 2.59 3.68
C GLU A 253 16.65 1.26 2.89
N LYS A 254 16.54 0.13 3.59
CA LYS A 254 16.51 -1.19 2.95
C LYS A 254 15.20 -1.39 2.19
N ALA A 255 14.06 -0.97 2.74
CA ALA A 255 12.77 -1.00 2.08
C ALA A 255 12.75 -0.13 0.82
N ARG A 256 13.38 1.06 0.85
CA ARG A 256 13.55 1.89 -0.33
C ARG A 256 14.33 1.14 -1.41
N ARG A 257 15.52 0.62 -1.10
CA ARG A 257 16.33 -0.15 -2.07
C ARG A 257 15.60 -1.37 -2.63
N ILE A 258 14.81 -2.07 -1.83
CA ILE A 258 13.96 -3.18 -2.27
C ILE A 258 12.92 -2.70 -3.30
N ASN A 259 12.25 -1.57 -3.05
CA ASN A 259 11.26 -1.00 -3.98
C ASN A 259 11.89 -0.53 -5.30
N GLU A 260 13.02 0.17 -5.22
CA GLU A 260 13.77 0.62 -6.39
C GLU A 260 14.20 -0.59 -7.24
N SER A 261 14.82 -1.59 -6.60
CA SER A 261 15.29 -2.81 -7.28
C SER A 261 14.14 -3.58 -7.91
N TYR A 262 13.01 -3.73 -7.21
CA TYR A 262 11.83 -4.40 -7.74
C TYR A 262 11.25 -3.66 -8.96
N SER A 263 11.12 -2.33 -8.87
CA SER A 263 10.59 -1.50 -9.96
C SER A 263 11.47 -1.58 -11.21
N LEU A 264 12.79 -1.50 -11.03
CA LEU A 264 13.77 -1.67 -12.10
C LEU A 264 13.67 -3.05 -12.76
N LEU A 265 13.58 -4.12 -11.96
CA LEU A 265 13.48 -5.49 -12.48
C LEU A 265 12.16 -5.73 -13.23
N ILE A 266 11.04 -5.18 -12.74
CA ILE A 266 9.76 -5.29 -13.45
C ILE A 266 9.83 -4.58 -14.80
N ALA A 267 10.32 -3.34 -14.82
CA ALA A 267 10.46 -2.56 -16.05
C ALA A 267 11.44 -3.22 -17.03
N GLY A 268 12.61 -3.65 -16.55
CA GLY A 268 13.70 -4.15 -17.38
C GLY A 268 13.57 -5.60 -17.86
N LEU A 269 12.96 -6.50 -17.06
CA LEU A 269 12.89 -7.93 -17.41
C LEU A 269 11.56 -8.36 -18.02
N TYR A 270 10.44 -7.76 -17.60
CA TYR A 270 9.11 -8.28 -17.95
C TYR A 270 8.25 -7.31 -18.74
N GLY A 271 8.49 -6.01 -18.62
CA GLY A 271 7.65 -4.99 -19.26
C GLY A 271 6.17 -5.07 -18.85
N ALA A 272 5.32 -4.41 -19.63
CA ALA A 272 3.89 -4.26 -19.40
C ALA A 272 3.18 -5.60 -19.42
N GLU A 273 2.26 -5.77 -18.47
CA GLU A 273 1.34 -6.90 -18.44
C GLU A 273 0.16 -6.61 -19.39
N LYS A 274 -0.43 -7.63 -20.00
CA LYS A 274 -1.82 -7.49 -20.46
C LYS A 274 -2.68 -7.80 -19.25
N ILE A 275 -3.08 -6.76 -18.52
CA ILE A 275 -4.11 -6.86 -17.48
C ILE A 275 -5.47 -6.89 -18.19
#